data_AF-A0A1W9NU87-F1
#
_entry.id   AF-A0A1W9NU87-F1
#
_cell.length_a   1.000
_cell.length_b   1.000
_cell.length_c   1.000
_cell.angle_alpha   90.00
_cell.angle_beta   90.00
_cell.angle_gamma   90.00
#
_symmetry.space_group_name_H-M   'P 1'
#
loop_
_entity.id
_entity.type
_entity.pdbx_description
1 polymer ?
#
loop_
_entity_poly.entity_id
_entity_poly.type
_entity_poly.pdbx_seq_one_letter_code
_entity_poly.pdbx_strand_id
1 'polypeptide(L)' 'MKKSQPIRMCITCRSRHPQKSLIRFFYLCRNCVNNEKKLKGLAKRFKQDLEQLARLLGALV' A
#
# COMPACT_ATOMS: atom_id res chain seq x y z
N MET A 1 -14.34 10.79 -24.03
CA MET A 1 -13.92 11.44 -22.76
C MET A 1 -13.01 10.49 -21.99
N LYS A 2 -11.71 10.78 -21.83
CA LYS A 2 -10.85 9.99 -20.93
C LYS A 2 -11.27 10.31 -19.50
N LYS A 3 -11.94 9.38 -18.82
CA LYS A 3 -12.30 9.55 -17.41
C LYS A 3 -11.02 9.80 -16.61
N SER A 4 -10.94 10.92 -15.89
CA SER A 4 -9.84 11.21 -14.98
C SER A 4 -9.74 10.08 -13.97
N GLN A 5 -8.57 9.46 -13.87
CA GLN A 5 -8.39 8.38 -12.90
C GLN A 5 -8.35 8.98 -11.50
N PRO A 6 -9.12 8.42 -10.54
CA PRO A 6 -9.11 8.91 -9.17
C PRO A 6 -7.69 8.86 -8.58
N ILE A 7 -7.31 9.94 -7.92
CA ILE A 7 -6.06 10.03 -7.14
C ILE A 7 -6.38 9.64 -5.71
N ARG A 8 -5.59 8.75 -5.13
CA ARG A 8 -5.74 8.28 -3.75
C ARG A 8 -4.45 8.54 -2.98
N MET A 9 -4.57 8.66 -1.67
CA MET A 9 -3.44 8.89 -0.78
C MET A 9 -2.91 7.56 -0.25
N CYS A 10 -1.58 7.40 -0.25
CA CYS A 10 -0.96 6.24 0.38
C CYS A 10 -1.12 6.28 1.89
N ILE A 11 -1.64 5.20 2.48
CA ILE A 11 -1.86 5.13 3.93
C ILE A 11 -0.56 5.22 4.75
N THR A 12 0.57 4.83 4.15
CA THR A 12 1.87 4.76 4.82
C THR A 12 2.68 6.06 4.67
N CYS A 13 2.83 6.59 3.44
CA CYS A 13 3.63 7.79 3.20
C CYS A 13 2.83 9.08 3.00
N ARG A 14 1.49 9.00 2.97
CA ARG A 14 0.58 10.14 2.74
C ARG A 14 0.77 10.87 1.41
N SER A 15 1.58 10.31 0.50
CA SER A 15 1.75 10.83 -0.87
C SER A 15 0.53 10.49 -1.73
N ARG A 16 0.18 11.38 -2.67
CA ARG A 16 -0.92 11.19 -3.61
C ARG A 16 -0.44 10.41 -4.84
N HIS A 17 -1.19 9.38 -5.23
CA HIS A 17 -0.88 8.53 -6.37
C HIS A 17 -2.15 8.21 -7.18
N PRO A 18 -2.06 8.05 -8.51
CA PRO A 18 -3.15 7.51 -9.31
C PRO A 18 -3.62 6.14 -8.79
N GLN A 19 -4.93 5.89 -8.72
CA GLN A 19 -5.46 4.63 -8.18
C GLN A 19 -4.90 3.38 -8.88
N LYS A 20 -4.58 3.45 -10.19
CA LYS A 20 -3.91 2.36 -10.93
C LYS A 20 -2.49 2.01 -10.44
N SER A 21 -1.86 2.90 -9.69
CA SER A 21 -0.48 2.78 -9.23
C SER A 21 -0.37 2.35 -7.75
N LEU A 22 -1.51 2.16 -7.09
CA LEU A 22 -1.62 1.73 -5.71
C LEU A 22 -2.14 0.29 -5.63
N ILE A 23 -1.73 -0.42 -4.58
CA ILE A 23 -2.34 -1.69 -4.19
C ILE A 23 -3.75 -1.43 -3.67
N ARG A 24 -4.73 -2.13 -4.27
CA ARG A 24 -6.17 -1.87 -4.13
C ARG A 24 -6.70 -1.98 -2.69
N PHE A 25 -6.21 -2.95 -1.91
CA PHE A 25 -6.75 -3.27 -0.59
C PHE A 25 -6.38 -2.26 0.52
N PHE A 26 -5.24 -1.56 0.39
CA PHE A 26 -4.74 -0.66 1.44
C PHE A 26 -4.32 0.72 0.94
N TYR A 27 -4.58 1.00 -0.34
CA TYR A 27 -4.05 2.18 -1.02
C TYR A 27 -2.52 2.31 -0.84
N LEU A 28 -1.77 1.21 -0.78
CA LEU A 28 -0.32 1.25 -0.58
C LEU A 28 0.40 1.55 -1.90
N CYS A 29 1.40 2.44 -1.86
CA CYS A 29 2.28 2.63 -3.02
C CYS A 29 3.43 1.61 -3.00
N ARG A 30 3.93 1.25 -4.19
CA ARG A 30 5.01 0.25 -4.37
C ARG A 30 6.24 0.54 -3.51
N ASN A 31 6.63 1.81 -3.37
CA ASN A 31 7.76 2.21 -2.51
C ASN A 31 7.54 1.91 -1.02
N CYS A 32 6.29 1.91 -0.53
CA CYS A 32 6.01 1.58 0.87
C CYS A 32 5.88 0.08 1.09
N VAL A 33 5.44 -0.67 0.08
CA VAL A 33 5.37 -2.15 0.13
C VAL A 33 6.77 -2.74 0.18
N ASN A 34 7.70 -2.22 -0.63
CA ASN A 34 9.07 -2.73 -0.70
C ASN A 34 9.99 -2.22 0.43
N ASN A 35 9.46 -1.53 1.44
CA ASN A 35 10.24 -0.96 2.52
C ASN A 35 9.93 -1.68 3.84
N GLU A 36 10.87 -2.48 4.31
CA GLU A 36 10.71 -3.31 5.50
C GLU A 36 10.37 -2.49 6.77
N LYS A 37 11.01 -1.34 6.98
CA LYS A 37 10.73 -0.47 8.14
C LYS A 37 9.28 0.01 8.13
N LYS A 38 8.77 0.38 6.95
CA LYS A 38 7.39 0.83 6.76
C LYS A 38 6.39 -0.32 6.90
N LEU A 39 6.72 -1.50 6.38
CA LEU A 39 5.95 -2.73 6.56
C LEU A 39 5.80 -3.12 8.03
N LYS A 40 6.89 -3.08 8.81
CA LYS A 40 6.86 -3.31 10.26
C LYS A 40 5.94 -2.33 10.98
N GLY A 41 6.01 -1.04 10.63
CA GLY A 41 5.09 -0.03 11.16
C GLY A 41 3.63 -0.27 10.76
N LEU A 42 3.40 -0.72 9.54
CA LEU A 42 2.07 -1.03 9.02
C LEU A 42 1.44 -2.25 9.70
N ALA A 43 2.22 -3.32 9.88
CA ALA A 43 1.81 -4.53 10.59
C ALA A 43 1.39 -4.20 12.03
N LYS A 44 2.20 -3.40 12.75
CA LYS A 44 1.84 -2.90 14.09
C LYS A 44 0.54 -2.09 14.09
N ARG A 45 0.36 -1.20 13.11
CA ARG A 45 -0.84 -0.35 13.01
C ARG A 45 -2.12 -1.16 12.79
N PHE A 46 -2.04 -2.24 12.03
CA PHE A 46 -3.17 -3.14 11.80
C PHE A 46 -3.28 -4.28 12.81
N LYS A 47 -2.37 -4.37 13.77
CA LYS A 47 -2.27 -5.49 14.72
C LYS A 47 -2.25 -6.85 14.00
N GLN A 48 -1.50 -6.91 12.90
CA GLN A 48 -1.35 -8.11 12.08
C GLN A 48 0.06 -8.66 12.19
N ASP A 49 0.19 -9.97 11.96
CA ASP A 49 1.48 -10.61 11.81
C ASP A 49 2.22 -10.09 10.56
N LEU A 50 3.52 -9.87 10.70
CA LEU A 50 4.33 -9.27 9.63
C LEU A 50 4.48 -10.23 8.44
N GLU A 51 4.66 -11.52 8.70
CA GLU A 51 4.81 -12.54 7.66
C GLU A 51 3.51 -12.71 6.87
N GLN A 52 2.38 -12.80 7.56
CA GLN A 52 1.07 -12.85 6.89
C GLN A 52 0.80 -11.58 6.06
N LEU A 53 1.11 -10.41 6.59
CA LEU A 53 0.95 -9.15 5.85
C LEU A 53 1.86 -9.11 4.62
N ALA A 54 3.12 -9.52 4.75
CA ALA A 54 4.06 -9.57 3.65
C ALA A 54 3.62 -10.56 2.56
N ARG A 55 3.11 -11.74 2.95
CA ARG A 55 2.52 -12.72 2.02
C ARG A 55 1.32 -12.16 1.27
N LEU A 56 0.38 -11.52 1.97
CA LEU A 56 -0.79 -10.89 1.36
C LEU A 56 -0.41 -9.78 0.38
N LEU A 57 0.55 -8.93 0.76
CA LEU A 57 1.00 -7.85 -0.11
C LEU A 57 1.84 -8.36 -1.29
N GLY A 58 2.64 -9.40 -1.09
CA GLY A 58 3.42 -10.05 -2.16
C GLY A 58 2.55 -10.73 -3.21
N ALA A 59 1.37 -11.24 -2.84
CA ALA A 59 0.39 -11.78 -3.79
C ALA A 59 -0.32 -10.71 -4.64
N LEU A 60 -0.18 -9.41 -4.27
CA LEU A 60 -0.85 -8.28 -4.90
C LEU A 60 0.09 -7.39 -5.74
N VAL A 61 1.39 -7.68 -5.75
CA VAL A 61 2.44 -6.97 -6.52
C VAL A 61 2.80 -7.78 -7.75
#